data_AF-A0A2G5U1L4-F1
#
_entry.id   AF-A0A2G5U1L4-F1
#
_cell.length_a   1.000
_cell.length_b   1.000
_cell.length_c   1.000
_cell.angle_alpha   90.00
_cell.angle_beta   90.00
_cell.angle_gamma   90.00
#
_symmetry.space_group_name_H-M   'P 1'
#
loop_
_entity.id
_entity.type
_entity.pdbx_description
1 polymer ?
#
loop_
_entity_poly.entity_id
_entity_poly.type
_entity_poly.pdbx_seq_one_letter_code
_entity_poly.pdbx_strand_id
1 'polypeptide(L)'
;MRCKRCEIPTLIGFLKKWKSGEAFRKLEHLMITVSWQEFDQIMIQNIIGVKYIDAKKQPPTHTLPREFNWDGFRETIPITSHSYVVRESDNRVASIRIEEKVLSFGVWDKTEEEFLRMVK
;
A
#
# COMPACT_ATOMS: atom_id res chain seq x y z
N MET A 1 10.87 -3.09 -5.83
CA MET A 1 11.04 -4.22 -6.77
C MET A 1 10.62 -3.76 -8.16
N ARG A 2 11.45 -3.96 -9.21
CA ARG A 2 11.04 -3.68 -10.59
C ARG A 2 10.56 -4.96 -11.24
N CYS A 3 9.32 -4.97 -11.72
CA CYS A 3 8.73 -6.12 -12.37
C CYS A 3 8.57 -5.90 -13.87
N LYS A 4 9.25 -6.72 -14.67
CA LYS A 4 9.21 -6.64 -16.14
C LYS A 4 8.02 -7.37 -16.76
N ARG A 5 7.40 -8.31 -16.04
CA ARG A 5 6.30 -9.16 -16.57
C ARG A 5 5.12 -9.28 -15.60
N CYS A 6 5.00 -8.35 -14.64
CA CYS A 6 3.84 -8.37 -13.75
C CYS A 6 2.63 -7.90 -14.54
N GLU A 7 1.61 -8.75 -14.55
CA GLU A 7 0.32 -8.42 -15.13
C GLU A 7 -0.54 -7.74 -14.07
N ILE A 8 -1.22 -6.64 -14.44
CA ILE A 8 -2.15 -5.91 -13.55
C ILE A 8 -3.16 -6.85 -12.87
N PRO A 9 -3.78 -7.84 -13.54
CA PRO A 9 -4.68 -8.80 -12.88
C PRO A 9 -4.03 -9.56 -11.71
N THR A 10 -2.75 -9.92 -11.82
CA THR A 10 -2.01 -10.59 -10.74
C THR A 10 -1.85 -9.66 -9.54
N LEU A 11 -1.56 -8.38 -9.77
CA LEU A 11 -1.45 -7.37 -8.72
C LEU A 11 -2.79 -7.09 -8.04
N ILE A 12 -3.87 -7.02 -8.81
CA ILE A 12 -5.25 -6.90 -8.26
C ILE A 12 -5.56 -8.14 -7.41
N GLY A 13 -5.24 -9.34 -7.88
CA GLY A 13 -5.43 -10.58 -7.11
C GLY A 13 -4.67 -10.57 -5.79
N PHE A 14 -3.42 -10.09 -5.80
CA PHE A 14 -2.64 -9.87 -4.59
C PHE A 14 -3.34 -8.92 -3.60
N LEU A 15 -3.78 -7.73 -4.07
CA LEU A 15 -4.44 -6.75 -3.22
C LEU A 15 -5.76 -7.28 -2.64
N LYS A 16 -6.55 -8.02 -3.42
CA LYS A 16 -7.78 -8.67 -2.95
C LYS A 16 -7.52 -9.67 -1.84
N LYS A 17 -6.52 -10.55 -2.03
CA LYS A 17 -6.15 -11.55 -1.02
C LYS A 17 -5.59 -10.94 0.26
N TRP A 18 -4.85 -9.84 0.15
CA TRP A 18 -4.43 -9.09 1.34
C TRP A 18 -5.64 -8.45 2.03
N LYS A 19 -6.54 -7.80 1.27
CA LYS A 19 -7.73 -7.12 1.81
C LYS A 19 -8.69 -8.09 2.52
N SER A 20 -8.94 -9.27 1.96
CA SER A 20 -9.78 -10.28 2.62
C SER A 20 -9.09 -10.93 3.83
N GLY A 21 -7.77 -10.78 3.95
CA GLY A 21 -6.96 -11.49 4.94
C GLY A 21 -6.73 -12.97 4.62
N GLU A 22 -7.03 -13.40 3.40
CA GLU A 22 -6.75 -14.75 2.90
C GLU A 22 -5.23 -15.02 2.83
N ALA A 23 -4.45 -14.02 2.39
CA ALA A 23 -3.01 -14.16 2.24
C ALA A 23 -2.23 -12.89 2.66
N PHE A 24 -0.90 -13.01 2.68
CA PHE A 24 0.02 -11.89 2.91
C PHE A 24 -0.16 -11.19 4.29
N ARG A 25 -0.60 -11.94 5.31
CA ARG A 25 -0.89 -11.38 6.65
C ARG A 25 0.31 -10.69 7.32
N LYS A 26 1.51 -11.20 7.05
CA LYS A 26 2.80 -10.70 7.56
C LYS A 26 3.45 -9.63 6.67
N LEU A 27 2.76 -9.16 5.63
CA LEU A 27 3.30 -8.11 4.78
C LEU A 27 3.33 -6.79 5.56
N GLU A 28 4.46 -6.11 5.53
CA GLU A 28 4.66 -4.81 6.17
C GLU A 28 4.86 -3.69 5.17
N HIS A 29 5.61 -3.95 4.09
CA HIS A 29 5.87 -2.96 3.05
C HIS A 29 6.07 -3.63 1.69
N LEU A 30 5.51 -3.02 0.65
CA LEU A 30 5.68 -3.42 -0.74
C LEU A 30 5.77 -2.19 -1.63
N MET A 31 6.77 -2.20 -2.52
CA MET A 31 6.86 -1.24 -3.61
C MET A 31 7.17 -1.97 -4.91
N ILE A 32 6.28 -1.83 -5.89
CA ILE A 32 6.39 -2.45 -7.21
C ILE A 32 6.40 -1.37 -8.27
N THR A 33 7.39 -1.43 -9.16
CA THR A 33 7.42 -0.64 -10.38
C THR A 33 7.21 -1.56 -11.58
N VAL A 34 6.19 -1.31 -12.38
CA VAL A 34 5.93 -2.03 -13.64
C VAL A 34 6.62 -1.31 -14.81
N SER A 35 7.10 -2.04 -15.81
CA SER A 35 7.91 -1.46 -16.90
C SER A 35 7.17 -1.29 -18.23
N TRP A 36 6.15 -2.11 -18.51
CA TRP A 36 5.52 -2.19 -19.84
C TRP A 36 3.99 -2.06 -19.78
N GLN A 37 3.44 -1.82 -18.59
CA GLN A 37 2.02 -1.65 -18.34
C GLN A 37 1.83 -0.41 -17.48
N GLU A 38 0.67 0.21 -17.59
CA GLU A 38 0.29 1.38 -16.79
C GLU A 38 -0.91 1.03 -15.93
N PHE A 39 -0.89 1.48 -14.68
CA PHE A 39 -1.98 1.26 -13.75
C PHE A 39 -3.16 2.15 -14.11
N ASP A 40 -4.31 1.54 -14.36
CA ASP A 40 -5.58 2.24 -14.26
C ASP A 40 -5.89 2.45 -12.77
N GLN A 41 -5.48 3.62 -12.27
CA GLN A 41 -5.62 3.99 -10.87
C GLN A 41 -7.07 3.91 -10.40
N ILE A 42 -8.01 4.44 -11.18
CA ILE A 42 -9.43 4.51 -10.82
C ILE A 42 -10.01 3.11 -10.73
N MET A 43 -9.72 2.26 -11.73
CA MET A 43 -10.17 0.87 -11.74
C MET A 43 -9.66 0.10 -10.52
N ILE A 44 -8.36 0.19 -10.22
CA ILE A 44 -7.76 -0.54 -9.10
C ILE A 44 -8.31 -0.04 -7.76
N GLN A 45 -8.43 1.28 -7.58
CA GLN A 45 -8.98 1.87 -6.36
C GLN A 45 -10.43 1.43 -6.12
N ASN A 46 -11.25 1.40 -7.17
CA ASN A 46 -12.64 0.94 -7.09
C ASN A 46 -12.74 -0.54 -6.74
N ILE A 47 -11.92 -1.39 -7.38
CA ILE A 47 -11.93 -2.84 -7.13
C ILE A 47 -11.51 -3.20 -5.70
N ILE A 48 -10.56 -2.45 -5.13
CA ILE A 48 -10.02 -2.72 -3.78
C ILE A 48 -10.82 -2.00 -2.70
N GLY A 49 -11.72 -1.08 -3.06
CA GLY A 49 -12.50 -0.30 -2.10
C GLY A 49 -11.57 0.56 -1.24
N VAL A 50 -10.77 1.39 -1.90
CA VAL A 50 -9.89 2.37 -1.25
C VAL A 50 -10.73 3.41 -0.53
N LYS A 51 -10.35 3.72 0.71
CA LYS A 51 -10.86 4.83 1.50
C LYS A 51 -9.91 6.01 1.43
N TYR A 52 -10.46 7.20 1.68
CA TYR A 52 -9.73 8.45 1.60
C TYR A 52 -9.71 9.17 2.94
N ILE A 53 -8.54 9.68 3.31
CA ILE A 53 -8.38 10.68 4.35
C ILE A 53 -8.87 12.02 3.78
N ASP A 54 -9.50 12.84 4.63
CA ASP A 54 -9.90 14.20 4.27
C ASP A 54 -8.72 14.97 3.64
N ALA A 55 -8.96 15.60 2.48
CA ALA A 55 -7.93 16.30 1.71
C ALA A 55 -7.23 17.43 2.49
N LYS A 56 -7.88 18.00 3.50
CA LYS A 56 -7.31 19.07 4.34
C LYS A 56 -6.43 18.53 5.48
N LYS A 57 -6.51 17.23 5.77
CA LYS A 57 -5.75 16.60 6.82
C LYS A 57 -4.42 16.06 6.29
N GLN A 58 -3.44 15.97 7.17
CA GLN A 58 -2.13 15.41 6.88
C GLN A 58 -2.12 13.91 7.20
N PRO A 59 -1.93 13.02 6.20
CA PRO A 59 -1.77 11.60 6.45
C PRO A 59 -0.48 11.30 7.21
N PRO A 60 -0.46 10.22 8.00
CA PRO A 60 0.77 9.70 8.57
C PRO A 60 1.70 9.18 7.47
N THR A 61 3.02 9.23 7.73
CA THR A 61 4.06 8.71 6.83
C THR A 61 4.51 7.34 7.31
N HIS A 62 4.33 6.32 6.48
CA HIS A 62 4.79 4.97 6.76
C HIS A 62 6.25 4.78 6.33
N THR A 63 7.10 4.41 7.28
CA THR A 63 8.51 4.10 7.08
C THR A 63 8.92 2.97 8.02
N LEU A 64 9.75 2.03 7.55
CA LEU A 64 10.29 0.95 8.36
C LEU A 64 11.81 0.88 8.20
N PRO A 65 12.56 0.45 9.23
CA PRO A 65 13.96 0.09 9.08
C PRO A 65 14.12 -1.03 8.03
N ARG A 66 15.17 -0.95 7.23
CA ARG A 66 15.59 -2.03 6.32
C ARG A 66 16.73 -2.81 6.94
N GLU A 67 16.60 -4.15 6.93
CA GLU A 67 17.67 -5.04 7.37
C GLU A 67 18.78 -5.19 6.32
N PHE A 68 18.48 -4.99 5.03
CA PHE A 68 19.42 -5.21 3.93
C PHE A 68 19.63 -3.95 3.08
N ASN A 69 20.80 -3.33 3.22
CA ASN A 69 21.09 -1.96 2.78
C ASN A 69 22.19 -1.91 1.70
N TRP A 70 22.01 -2.63 0.59
CA TRP A 70 22.99 -2.62 -0.52
C TRP A 70 23.12 -1.26 -1.21
N ASP A 71 22.09 -0.41 -1.10
CA ASP A 71 21.96 0.92 -1.71
C ASP A 71 22.24 2.07 -0.71
N GLY A 72 22.66 1.75 0.52
CA GLY A 72 23.00 2.73 1.56
C GLY A 72 21.79 3.32 2.31
N PHE A 73 20.56 2.98 1.93
CA PHE A 73 19.36 3.43 2.64
C PHE A 73 19.04 2.51 3.82
N ARG A 74 18.87 3.11 5.01
CA ARG A 74 18.54 2.38 6.26
C ARG A 74 17.06 2.15 6.47
N GLU A 75 16.22 2.75 5.65
CA GLU A 75 14.77 2.76 5.80
C GLU A 75 14.09 2.45 4.47
N THR A 76 12.86 1.96 4.53
CA THR A 76 12.01 1.83 3.35
C THR A 76 11.73 3.20 2.74
N ILE A 77 11.45 3.24 1.44
CA ILE A 77 10.98 4.47 0.81
C ILE A 77 9.70 4.94 1.53
N PRO A 78 9.66 6.18 2.05
CA PRO A 78 8.50 6.65 2.80
C PRO A 78 7.21 6.67 1.98
N ILE A 79 6.10 6.28 2.61
CA ILE A 79 4.77 6.31 2.00
C ILE A 79 3.89 7.27 2.80
N THR A 80 3.65 8.45 2.25
CA THR A 80 2.59 9.37 2.69
C THR A 80 1.48 9.32 1.65
N SER A 81 0.28 8.89 2.05
CA SER A 81 -0.85 8.76 1.13
C SER A 81 -2.17 9.07 1.82
N HIS A 82 -3.02 9.87 1.16
CA HIS A 82 -4.43 10.05 1.56
C HIS A 82 -5.28 8.82 1.27
N SER A 83 -4.80 7.90 0.44
CA SER A 83 -5.50 6.65 0.10
C SER A 83 -5.06 5.53 1.03
N TYR A 84 -6.02 4.80 1.58
CA TYR A 84 -5.77 3.64 2.43
C TYR A 84 -6.81 2.53 2.22
N VAL A 85 -6.48 1.32 2.65
CA VAL A 85 -7.35 0.14 2.59
C VAL A 85 -7.39 -0.51 3.95
N VAL A 86 -8.57 -0.97 4.35
CA VAL A 86 -8.78 -1.74 5.57
C VAL A 86 -8.91 -3.20 5.22
N ARG A 87 -8.18 -4.06 5.95
CA ARG A 87 -8.24 -5.51 5.86
C ARG A 87 -9.45 -6.02 6.64
N GLU A 88 -10.26 -6.82 5.98
CA GLU A 88 -11.57 -7.27 6.48
C GLU A 88 -11.45 -8.22 7.66
N SER A 89 -10.43 -9.08 7.67
CA SER A 89 -10.30 -10.13 8.68
C SER A 89 -9.93 -9.64 10.08
N ASP A 90 -9.23 -8.50 10.19
CA ASP A 90 -8.64 -8.03 11.46
C ASP A 90 -8.52 -6.50 11.57
N ASN A 91 -9.21 -5.77 10.70
CA ASN A 91 -9.28 -4.31 10.69
C ASN A 91 -7.93 -3.60 10.50
N ARG A 92 -6.87 -4.28 10.07
CA ARG A 92 -5.56 -3.65 9.83
C ARG A 92 -5.58 -2.73 8.63
N VAL A 93 -4.88 -1.61 8.73
CA VAL A 93 -4.80 -0.60 7.66
C VAL A 93 -3.54 -0.75 6.83
N ALA A 94 -3.65 -0.48 5.53
CA ALA A 94 -2.51 -0.17 4.68
C ALA A 94 -2.69 1.16 3.97
N SER A 95 -1.66 2.01 4.02
CA SER A 95 -1.54 3.15 3.11
C SER A 95 -1.17 2.64 1.72
N ILE A 96 -1.91 3.09 0.71
CA ILE A 96 -1.70 2.68 -0.68
C ILE A 96 -1.47 3.91 -1.55
N ARG A 97 -0.48 3.86 -2.42
CA ARG A 97 -0.24 4.87 -3.47
C ARG A 97 -0.14 4.15 -4.80
N ILE A 98 -1.01 4.51 -5.73
CA ILE A 98 -1.02 3.98 -7.09
C ILE A 98 -0.79 5.17 -8.00
N GLU A 99 0.35 5.17 -8.66
CA GLU A 99 0.72 6.10 -9.73
C GLU A 99 0.79 5.31 -11.04
N GLU A 100 1.03 5.97 -12.17
CA GLU A 100 1.02 5.36 -13.50
C GLU A 100 1.79 4.04 -13.60
N LYS A 101 2.96 3.94 -12.98
CA LYS A 101 3.83 2.73 -13.06
C LYS A 101 4.29 2.22 -11.70
N VAL A 102 3.83 2.82 -10.61
CA VAL A 102 4.29 2.52 -9.25
C VAL A 102 3.11 2.20 -8.35
N LEU A 103 3.18 1.05 -7.68
CA LEU A 103 2.31 0.70 -6.57
C LEU A 103 3.16 0.65 -5.29
N SER A 104 2.81 1.49 -4.33
CA SER A 104 3.41 1.50 -2.99
C SER A 104 2.35 1.13 -1.96
N PHE A 105 2.72 0.29 -1.01
CA PHE A 105 1.80 -0.29 -0.04
C PHE A 105 2.52 -0.47 1.30
N GLY A 106 2.08 0.25 2.33
CA GLY A 106 2.66 0.20 3.68
C GLY A 106 1.60 -0.20 4.69
N VAL A 107 1.82 -1.29 5.41
CA VAL A 107 0.87 -1.88 6.34
C VAL A 107 1.17 -1.40 7.76
N TRP A 108 0.17 -0.79 8.37
CA TRP A 108 0.23 -0.36 9.75
C TRP A 108 -0.18 -1.51 10.67
N ASP A 109 0.58 -1.72 11.75
CA ASP A 109 0.13 -2.53 12.88
C ASP A 109 -0.86 -1.74 13.76
N LYS A 110 -1.98 -1.35 13.14
CA LYS A 110 -3.05 -0.54 13.70
C LYS A 110 -4.38 -0.90 13.06
N THR A 111 -5.42 -0.86 13.88
CA THR A 111 -6.81 -0.84 13.41
C THR A 111 -7.13 0.45 12.66
N GLU A 112 -8.25 0.49 11.94
CA GLU A 112 -8.70 1.71 11.27
C GLU A 112 -8.84 2.91 12.22
N GLU A 113 -9.44 2.70 13.39
CA GLU A 113 -9.65 3.76 14.38
C GLU A 113 -8.32 4.32 14.90
N GLU A 114 -7.37 3.44 15.23
CA GLU A 114 -6.05 3.84 15.71
C GLU A 114 -5.24 4.55 14.63
N PHE A 115 -5.33 4.08 13.39
CA PHE A 115 -4.70 4.74 12.23
C PHE A 115 -5.26 6.15 12.03
N LEU A 116 -6.59 6.31 12.09
CA LEU A 116 -7.23 7.62 11.88
C LEU A 116 -6.89 8.63 13.01
N ARG A 117 -6.55 8.17 14.22
CA ARG A 117 -6.04 9.04 15.29
C ARG A 117 -4.65 9.60 15.01
N MET A 118 -3.90 9.02 14.08
CA MET A 118 -2.58 9.53 13.68
C MET A 118 -2.66 10.66 12.64
N VAL A 119 -3.80 10.79 11.97
CA VAL A 119 -4.05 11.82 10.97
C VAL A 119 -4.14 13.18 11.68
N LYS A 120 -3.39 14.17 11.18
CA LYS A 120 -3.31 15.51 11.77
C LYS A 120 -4.16 16.53 11.02
#